data_AF-A0A9P1E0M9-F1
#
_entry.id   AF-A0A9P1E0M9-F1
#
_cell.length_a   1.000
_cell.length_b   1.000
_cell.length_c   1.000
_cell.angle_alpha   90.00
_cell.angle_beta   90.00
_cell.angle_gamma   90.00
#
_symmetry.space_group_name_H-M   'P 1'
#
loop_
_entity.id
_entity.type
_entity.pdbx_description
1 polymer ?
#
loop_
_entity_poly.entity_id
_entity_poly.type
_entity_poly.pdbx_seq_one_letter_code
_entity_poly.pdbx_strand_id
1 'polypeptide(L)'
;MPWICSLQHSTPPKCPIWFIVVIRAILVAGKQLQNLHIEEDNSSMGGGTIHSSLLQKLIAIASSSSVMNTAAILLSNLNKEAADQRDLHNLFIISNGKFPEVAEAQKSVDSANEKLDSLIAVYRKQLKMRNLEYMTISGTTHLIELPLDVKTPLDWMKVNSTKKTIRYHPPEVVTFIEQLSLAKEELTVVCRAAWNEFLTAFGGHYADFQATVQALASLDCLNALAILSRNKNYARPVFVNDDEPVQIHISAGRHPVLETVLEDNFVPNDTKLHVEGEYCQIVTGPNMGGKSCYIRQVALIAIMAQVGSCVPASSAKLHVLDGIYTRLGASDSIQQGRSTFLEELSETSHILKHCTAHSLVIIDELGRGTSTHDGVAIAYATLQHLLGHKRCPVLFVTHYPKIVDIKNEFPGSVGSYHVSYLASQRISNNKSNERSDGDMMDNEDITYLYKLVPGISERSFGFKVAQLAQLPTSCIRRGIFMAERLEAAVLIRGHKLFLQDCHIEHERVLEPEEFVNGWKNFIGMINSIMVEDADDEPRLLQSLMNAKSLAIELLNI
;
A
#
# COMPACT_ATOMS: atom_id res chain seq x y z
N MET A 1 -8.38 -11.20 9.42
CA MET A 1 -8.88 -12.41 10.09
C MET A 1 -9.05 -13.57 9.08
N PRO A 2 -8.07 -14.47 8.92
CA PRO A 2 -8.20 -15.64 8.04
C PRO A 2 -8.98 -16.82 8.65
N TRP A 3 -9.32 -16.77 9.93
CA TRP A 3 -9.85 -17.90 10.70
C TRP A 3 -11.29 -18.31 10.36
N ILE A 4 -12.09 -17.42 9.76
CA ILE A 4 -13.52 -17.71 9.46
C ILE A 4 -13.69 -18.30 8.05
N CYS A 5 -12.76 -18.03 7.14
CA CYS A 5 -12.79 -18.58 5.77
C CYS A 5 -12.15 -19.98 5.64
N SER A 6 -11.49 -20.51 6.68
CA SER A 6 -10.77 -21.79 6.60
C SER A 6 -11.61 -23.02 6.97
N LEU A 7 -12.94 -22.94 6.87
CA LEU A 7 -13.82 -24.10 7.13
C LEU A 7 -13.66 -25.24 6.10
N GLN A 8 -12.89 -25.05 5.02
CA GLN A 8 -12.75 -26.06 3.96
C GLN A 8 -11.41 -26.80 3.90
N HIS A 9 -10.34 -26.40 4.61
CA HIS A 9 -9.06 -27.12 4.56
C HIS A 9 -8.36 -27.29 5.92
N SER A 10 -8.48 -28.49 6.48
CA SER A 10 -7.49 -29.24 7.28
C SER A 10 -6.56 -28.47 8.24
N THR A 11 -7.06 -28.08 9.44
CA THR A 11 -6.45 -28.13 10.80
C THR A 11 -7.36 -27.34 11.79
N PRO A 12 -7.46 -27.71 13.08
CA PRO A 12 -8.74 -28.08 13.68
C PRO A 12 -9.61 -26.89 14.17
N PRO A 13 -10.83 -26.72 13.64
CA PRO A 13 -11.90 -26.01 14.34
C PRO A 13 -12.55 -26.87 15.46
N LYS A 14 -11.90 -27.95 15.90
CA LYS A 14 -12.50 -28.97 16.78
C LYS A 14 -12.25 -28.78 18.28
N CYS A 15 -11.46 -27.79 18.70
CA CYS A 15 -11.15 -27.62 20.13
C CYS A 15 -12.24 -26.78 20.81
N PRO A 16 -12.95 -27.31 21.82
CA PRO A 16 -14.06 -26.61 22.49
C PRO A 16 -13.69 -25.23 23.05
N ILE A 17 -12.43 -25.06 23.48
CA ILE A 17 -11.89 -23.77 23.93
C ILE A 17 -12.12 -22.64 22.92
N TRP A 18 -11.75 -22.85 21.65
CA TRP A 18 -11.82 -21.81 20.63
C TRP A 18 -13.25 -21.45 20.30
N PHE A 19 -14.14 -22.45 20.27
CA PHE A 19 -15.57 -22.24 20.11
C PHE A 19 -16.11 -21.33 21.22
N ILE A 20 -15.85 -21.65 22.49
CA ILE A 20 -16.29 -20.85 23.63
C ILE A 20 -15.74 -19.43 23.56
N VAL A 21 -14.46 -19.26 23.25
CA VAL A 21 -13.81 -17.94 23.15
C VAL A 21 -14.47 -17.08 22.07
N VAL A 22 -14.67 -17.62 20.86
CA VAL A 22 -15.26 -16.89 19.74
C VAL A 22 -16.72 -16.52 20.02
N ILE A 23 -17.54 -17.47 20.45
CA ILE A 23 -18.95 -17.22 20.74
C ILE A 23 -19.11 -16.23 21.90
N ARG A 24 -18.26 -16.33 22.93
CA ARG A 24 -18.23 -15.36 24.04
C ARG A 24 -17.81 -13.97 23.58
N ALA A 25 -16.80 -13.86 22.71
CA ALA A 25 -16.38 -12.57 22.17
C ALA A 25 -17.51 -11.89 21.38
N ILE A 26 -18.22 -12.66 20.54
CA ILE A 26 -19.38 -12.17 19.79
C ILE A 26 -20.49 -11.70 20.73
N LEU A 27 -20.83 -12.49 21.76
CA LEU A 27 -21.84 -12.14 22.75
C LEU A 27 -21.50 -10.86 23.53
N VAL A 28 -20.24 -10.73 23.96
CA VAL A 28 -19.77 -9.54 24.71
C VAL A 28 -19.81 -8.31 23.81
N ALA A 29 -19.32 -8.42 22.57
CA ALA A 29 -19.35 -7.32 21.60
C ALA A 29 -20.80 -6.87 21.32
N GLY A 30 -21.71 -7.82 21.05
CA GLY A 30 -23.12 -7.52 20.82
C GLY A 30 -23.78 -6.80 22.00
N LYS A 31 -23.53 -7.25 23.25
CA LYS A 31 -24.04 -6.59 24.46
C LYS A 31 -23.50 -5.17 24.64
N GLN A 32 -22.20 -4.97 24.37
CA GLN A 32 -21.60 -3.63 24.46
C GLN A 32 -22.19 -2.68 23.41
N LEU A 33 -22.40 -3.18 22.19
CA LEU A 33 -23.01 -2.41 21.10
C LEU A 33 -24.48 -2.10 21.35
N GLN A 34 -25.22 -2.98 22.04
CA GLN A 34 -26.62 -2.71 22.42
C GLN A 34 -26.75 -1.51 23.38
N ASN A 35 -25.71 -1.19 24.15
CA ASN A 35 -25.70 0.01 25.00
C ASN A 35 -25.61 1.31 24.19
N LEU A 36 -25.09 1.25 22.97
CA LEU A 36 -25.11 2.39 22.04
C LEU A 36 -26.54 2.51 21.53
N HIS A 37 -27.34 3.34 22.20
CA HIS A 37 -28.76 3.55 21.88
C HIS A 37 -28.92 3.89 20.39
N ILE A 38 -29.57 2.99 19.64
CA ILE A 38 -30.15 3.29 18.34
C ILE A 38 -31.58 3.78 18.65
N GLU A 39 -31.74 5.05 18.98
CA GLU A 39 -33.09 5.62 18.99
C GLU A 39 -33.56 5.78 17.54
N GLU A 40 -34.59 5.03 17.18
CA GLU A 40 -35.53 5.44 16.15
C GLU A 40 -36.39 6.55 16.76
N ASP A 41 -36.04 7.79 16.44
CA ASP A 41 -36.79 9.05 16.63
C ASP A 41 -37.53 9.30 17.96
N ASN A 42 -37.15 10.44 18.56
CA ASN A 42 -37.80 11.21 19.63
C ASN A 42 -37.41 10.86 21.08
N SER A 43 -36.30 11.42 21.57
CA SER A 43 -36.38 12.48 22.60
C SER A 43 -35.03 13.14 22.90
N SER A 44 -35.10 14.44 23.19
CA SER A 44 -34.00 15.28 23.65
C SER A 44 -33.44 14.83 25.00
N MET A 45 -32.26 14.21 25.05
CA MET A 45 -31.29 14.29 26.17
C MET A 45 -29.93 13.69 25.77
N GLY A 46 -28.97 14.54 25.38
CA GLY A 46 -27.53 14.45 25.71
C GLY A 46 -26.67 13.19 25.45
N GLY A 47 -27.19 12.11 24.87
CA GLY A 47 -26.40 10.94 24.43
C GLY A 47 -26.08 11.03 22.94
N GLY A 48 -24.83 10.82 22.53
CA GLY A 48 -24.39 10.95 21.14
C GLY A 48 -25.15 10.01 20.21
N THR A 49 -26.18 10.52 19.53
CA THR A 49 -27.01 9.78 18.59
C THR A 49 -26.23 9.44 17.31
N ILE A 50 -26.27 8.16 16.92
CA ILE A 50 -25.62 7.69 15.70
C ILE A 50 -26.52 8.01 14.50
N HIS A 51 -26.14 8.98 13.67
CA HIS A 51 -26.93 9.40 12.51
C HIS A 51 -26.61 8.68 11.19
N SER A 52 -25.45 8.00 11.12
CA SER A 52 -25.05 7.30 9.89
C SER A 52 -25.87 6.02 9.69
N SER A 53 -26.61 5.94 8.58
CA SER A 53 -27.40 4.76 8.24
C SER A 53 -26.55 3.49 8.09
N LEU A 54 -25.29 3.62 7.64
CA LEU A 54 -24.34 2.51 7.59
C LEU A 54 -23.99 2.02 9.00
N LEU A 55 -23.63 2.93 9.91
CA LEU A 55 -23.29 2.56 11.29
C LEU A 55 -24.50 1.96 12.01
N GLN A 56 -25.69 2.54 11.86
CA GLN A 56 -26.93 2.00 12.42
C GLN A 56 -27.17 0.55 11.95
N LYS A 57 -27.06 0.28 10.63
CA LYS A 57 -27.22 -1.07 10.08
C LYS A 57 -26.17 -2.05 10.62
N LEU A 58 -24.90 -1.65 10.66
CA LEU A 58 -23.81 -2.51 11.14
C LEU A 58 -23.97 -2.83 12.63
N ILE A 59 -24.31 -1.84 13.45
CA ILE A 59 -24.54 -2.02 14.88
C ILE A 59 -25.76 -2.91 15.10
N ALA A 60 -26.87 -2.68 14.39
CA ALA A 60 -28.07 -3.51 14.49
C ALA A 60 -27.82 -4.98 14.14
N ILE A 61 -27.03 -5.26 13.11
CA ILE A 61 -26.60 -6.63 12.76
C ILE A 61 -25.73 -7.20 13.87
N ALA A 62 -24.74 -6.45 14.34
CA ALA A 62 -23.80 -6.91 15.36
C ALA A 62 -24.42 -7.10 16.75
N SER A 63 -25.48 -6.35 17.08
CA SER A 63 -26.25 -6.42 18.33
C SER A 63 -27.59 -7.17 18.16
N SER A 64 -27.69 -8.06 17.18
CA SER A 64 -28.91 -8.85 16.94
C SER A 64 -29.28 -9.69 18.17
N SER A 65 -30.48 -9.47 18.70
CA SER A 65 -30.98 -10.19 19.89
C SER A 65 -31.09 -11.70 19.65
N SER A 66 -31.45 -12.12 18.43
CA SER A 66 -31.50 -13.53 18.03
C SER A 66 -30.13 -14.20 18.16
N VAL A 67 -29.08 -13.59 17.59
CA VAL A 67 -27.72 -14.13 17.62
C VAL A 67 -27.18 -14.15 19.05
N MET A 68 -27.42 -13.08 19.82
CA MET A 68 -26.99 -13.03 21.22
C MET A 68 -27.68 -14.08 22.09
N ASN A 69 -28.98 -14.30 21.90
CA ASN A 69 -29.72 -15.33 22.62
C ASN A 69 -29.20 -16.72 22.26
N THR A 70 -29.00 -17.00 20.97
CA THR A 70 -28.41 -18.26 20.49
C THR A 70 -27.00 -18.47 21.05
N ALA A 71 -26.15 -17.44 21.03
CA ALA A 71 -24.81 -17.48 21.62
C ALA A 71 -24.84 -17.78 23.12
N ALA A 72 -25.75 -17.14 23.87
CA ALA A 72 -25.92 -17.40 25.29
C ALA A 72 -26.40 -18.83 25.57
N ILE A 73 -27.34 -19.35 24.77
CA ILE A 73 -27.82 -20.74 24.87
C ILE A 73 -26.66 -21.72 24.60
N LEU A 74 -25.88 -21.50 23.55
CA LEU A 74 -24.74 -22.35 23.20
C LEU A 74 -23.70 -22.38 24.32
N LEU A 75 -23.36 -21.22 24.90
CA LEU A 75 -22.42 -21.12 26.01
C LEU A 75 -22.97 -21.73 27.30
N SER A 76 -24.27 -21.61 27.57
CA SER A 76 -24.91 -22.18 28.77
C SER A 76 -24.91 -23.71 28.81
N ASN A 77 -24.66 -24.36 27.67
CA ASN A 77 -24.58 -25.81 27.56
C ASN A 77 -23.15 -26.34 27.81
N LEU A 78 -22.14 -25.46 27.88
CA LEU A 78 -20.72 -25.82 27.91
C LEU A 78 -20.04 -25.35 29.21
N ASN A 79 -19.19 -26.21 29.76
CA ASN A 79 -18.33 -25.92 30.89
C ASN A 79 -17.00 -25.31 30.40
N LYS A 80 -16.71 -24.09 30.84
CA LYS A 80 -15.52 -23.36 30.41
C LYS A 80 -14.26 -23.98 31.01
N GLU A 81 -14.28 -24.31 32.29
CA GLU A 81 -13.14 -24.87 33.01
C GLU A 81 -12.72 -26.22 32.42
N ALA A 82 -13.69 -27.05 32.03
CA ALA A 82 -13.44 -28.31 31.34
C ALA A 82 -12.82 -28.09 29.94
N ALA A 83 -13.33 -27.10 29.19
CA ALA A 83 -12.76 -26.76 27.88
C ALA A 83 -11.32 -26.22 27.98
N ASP A 84 -11.01 -25.42 29.00
CA ASP A 84 -9.65 -24.91 29.29
C ASP A 84 -8.67 -26.07 29.57
N GLN A 85 -9.14 -27.10 30.28
CA GLN A 85 -8.36 -28.30 30.61
C GLN A 85 -8.32 -29.35 29.48
N ARG A 86 -9.02 -29.10 28.36
CA ARG A 86 -9.24 -30.07 27.28
C ARG A 86 -9.92 -31.37 27.76
N ASP A 87 -10.72 -31.25 28.81
CA ASP A 87 -11.51 -32.34 29.36
C ASP A 87 -12.85 -32.43 28.62
N LEU A 88 -12.94 -33.43 27.73
CA LEU A 88 -14.14 -33.68 26.96
C LEU A 88 -15.24 -34.37 27.79
N HIS A 89 -14.87 -35.07 28.87
CA HIS A 89 -15.81 -35.82 29.72
C HIS A 89 -16.71 -34.85 30.48
N ASN A 90 -16.14 -33.75 30.96
CA ASN A 90 -16.86 -32.73 31.72
C ASN A 90 -17.28 -31.50 30.89
N LEU A 91 -17.16 -31.56 29.56
CA LEU A 91 -17.43 -30.40 28.69
C LEU A 91 -18.90 -29.97 28.71
N PHE A 92 -19.84 -30.92 28.73
CA PHE A 92 -21.27 -30.61 28.67
C PHE A 92 -21.87 -30.46 30.05
N ILE A 93 -22.70 -29.43 30.22
CA ILE A 93 -23.43 -29.20 31.47
C ILE A 93 -24.67 -30.11 31.50
N ILE A 94 -24.59 -31.19 32.29
CA ILE A 94 -25.59 -32.27 32.35
C ILE A 94 -26.89 -31.83 33.06
N SER A 95 -26.84 -30.82 33.94
CA SER A 95 -27.99 -30.36 34.74
C SER A 95 -29.19 -29.90 33.91
N ASN A 96 -28.99 -29.59 32.63
CA ASN A 96 -30.01 -29.02 31.76
C ASN A 96 -30.78 -30.09 30.96
N GLY A 97 -30.48 -31.38 31.13
CA GLY A 97 -31.20 -32.49 30.50
C GLY A 97 -31.04 -32.62 28.98
N LYS A 98 -30.24 -31.77 28.33
CA LYS A 98 -30.05 -31.75 26.86
C LYS A 98 -29.13 -32.85 26.32
N PHE A 99 -28.29 -33.43 27.17
CA PHE A 99 -27.32 -34.47 26.78
C PHE A 99 -27.53 -35.73 27.64
N PRO A 100 -28.66 -36.44 27.47
CA PRO A 100 -28.99 -37.60 28.31
C PRO A 100 -27.99 -38.76 28.12
N GLU A 101 -27.46 -38.96 26.91
CA GLU A 101 -26.47 -40.00 26.61
C GLU A 101 -25.17 -39.77 27.36
N VAL A 102 -24.68 -38.53 27.42
CA VAL A 102 -23.49 -38.15 28.19
C VAL A 102 -23.75 -38.34 29.69
N ALA A 103 -24.94 -37.99 30.17
CA ALA A 103 -25.34 -38.18 31.57
C ALA A 103 -25.32 -39.66 31.99
N GLU A 104 -25.84 -40.53 31.13
CA GLU A 104 -25.88 -41.97 31.38
C GLU A 104 -24.48 -42.59 31.36
N ALA A 105 -23.65 -42.22 30.38
CA ALA A 105 -22.27 -42.67 30.30
C ALA A 105 -21.44 -42.19 31.51
N GLN A 106 -21.63 -40.95 31.97
CA GLN A 106 -20.97 -40.43 33.17
C GLN A 106 -21.40 -41.22 34.41
N LYS A 107 -22.70 -41.51 34.56
CA LYS A 107 -23.22 -42.34 35.65
C LYS A 107 -22.66 -43.76 35.64
N SER A 108 -22.40 -44.33 34.46
CA SER A 108 -21.72 -45.63 34.31
C SER A 108 -20.29 -45.59 34.85
N VAL A 109 -19.54 -44.54 34.50
CA VAL A 109 -18.18 -44.29 35.02
C VAL A 109 -18.20 -44.08 36.54
N ASP A 110 -19.14 -43.29 37.06
CA ASP A 110 -19.28 -43.02 38.49
C ASP A 110 -19.60 -44.32 39.25
N SER A 111 -20.52 -45.14 38.74
CA SER A 111 -20.85 -46.45 39.34
C SER A 111 -19.66 -47.42 39.31
N ALA A 112 -18.85 -47.42 38.25
CA ALA A 112 -17.63 -48.23 38.17
C ALA A 112 -16.58 -47.76 39.19
N ASN A 113 -16.40 -46.44 39.36
CA ASN A 113 -15.53 -45.88 40.40
C ASN A 113 -16.02 -46.22 41.81
N GLU A 114 -17.31 -46.07 42.11
CA GLU A 114 -17.87 -46.41 43.42
C GLU A 114 -17.67 -47.89 43.78
N LYS A 115 -17.84 -48.79 42.81
CA LYS A 115 -17.55 -50.23 42.99
C LYS A 115 -16.07 -50.46 43.31
N LEU A 116 -15.17 -49.81 42.59
CA LEU A 116 -13.73 -49.90 42.82
C LEU A 116 -13.34 -49.34 44.20
N ASP A 117 -13.87 -48.18 44.58
CA ASP A 117 -13.64 -47.56 45.88
C ASP A 117 -14.20 -48.40 47.03
N SER A 118 -15.30 -49.11 46.83
CA SER A 118 -15.86 -50.00 47.86
C SER A 118 -14.93 -51.15 48.24
N LEU A 119 -14.05 -51.60 47.34
CA LEU A 119 -13.11 -52.70 47.59
C LEU A 119 -12.03 -52.33 48.61
N ILE A 120 -11.63 -51.06 48.72
CA ILE A 120 -10.62 -50.66 49.70
C ILE A 120 -11.07 -50.96 51.14
N ALA A 121 -12.39 -50.84 51.41
CA ALA A 121 -12.96 -51.14 52.71
C ALA A 121 -12.90 -52.64 53.04
N VAL A 122 -13.03 -53.49 52.01
CA VAL A 122 -12.87 -54.95 52.14
C VAL A 122 -11.41 -55.29 52.47
N TYR A 123 -10.45 -54.72 51.73
CA TYR A 123 -9.03 -54.97 51.98
C TYR A 123 -8.54 -54.40 53.32
N ARG A 124 -9.06 -53.27 53.79
CA ARG A 124 -8.80 -52.74 55.15
C ARG A 124 -9.15 -53.78 56.23
N LYS A 125 -10.28 -54.47 56.08
CA LYS A 125 -10.71 -55.53 57.00
C LYS A 125 -9.85 -56.79 56.85
N GLN A 126 -9.59 -57.23 55.62
CA GLN A 126 -8.83 -58.45 55.34
C GLN A 126 -7.37 -58.36 55.82
N LEU A 127 -6.71 -57.23 55.57
CA LEU A 127 -5.31 -56.99 55.93
C LEU A 127 -5.13 -56.42 57.34
N LYS A 128 -6.24 -56.13 58.05
CA LYS A 128 -6.26 -55.48 59.37
C LYS A 128 -5.52 -54.13 59.41
N MET A 129 -5.52 -53.40 58.30
CA MET A 129 -4.88 -52.08 58.15
C MET A 129 -5.94 -51.00 57.99
N ARG A 130 -6.14 -50.17 59.02
CA ARG A 130 -7.21 -49.15 59.04
C ARG A 130 -6.96 -47.98 58.07
N ASN A 131 -5.69 -47.66 57.82
CA ASN A 131 -5.28 -46.51 57.01
C ASN A 131 -4.86 -46.91 55.58
N LEU A 132 -5.36 -48.04 55.07
CA LEU A 132 -5.03 -48.48 53.72
C LEU A 132 -5.77 -47.62 52.68
N GLU A 133 -5.06 -47.07 51.72
CA GLU A 133 -5.60 -46.27 50.62
C GLU A 133 -4.98 -46.69 49.30
N TYR A 134 -5.68 -46.42 48.20
CA TYR A 134 -5.16 -46.63 46.87
C TYR A 134 -4.08 -45.62 46.54
N MET A 135 -2.97 -46.09 45.97
CA MET A 135 -1.86 -45.24 45.55
C MET A 135 -1.78 -45.16 44.02
N THR A 136 -1.39 -43.99 43.52
CA THR A 136 -1.09 -43.79 42.09
C THR A 136 0.39 -43.45 41.93
N ILE A 137 1.12 -44.28 41.18
CA ILE A 137 2.56 -44.12 40.99
C ILE A 137 2.91 -44.33 39.53
N SER A 138 3.63 -43.36 38.94
CA SER A 138 4.10 -43.41 37.55
C SER A 138 3.00 -43.71 36.52
N GLY A 139 1.78 -43.21 36.76
CA GLY A 139 0.63 -43.40 35.88
C GLY A 139 -0.17 -44.69 36.14
N THR A 140 0.32 -45.62 36.95
CA THR A 140 -0.46 -46.79 37.40
C THR A 140 -1.30 -46.42 38.62
N THR A 141 -2.61 -46.53 38.50
CA THR A 141 -3.59 -46.15 39.53
C THR A 141 -4.03 -47.36 40.38
N HIS A 142 -4.66 -47.09 41.52
CA HIS A 142 -5.31 -48.10 42.37
C HIS A 142 -4.37 -49.22 42.88
N LEU A 143 -3.11 -48.87 43.17
CA LEU A 143 -2.13 -49.79 43.73
C LEU A 143 -2.34 -49.98 45.24
N ILE A 144 -2.21 -51.21 45.72
CA ILE A 144 -2.15 -51.51 47.15
C ILE A 144 -0.69 -51.67 47.56
N GLU A 145 -0.18 -50.74 48.37
CA GLU A 145 1.20 -50.76 48.87
C GLU A 145 1.28 -51.42 50.26
N LEU A 146 2.10 -52.46 50.38
CA LEU A 146 2.26 -53.22 51.61
C LEU A 146 3.74 -53.35 52.01
N PRO A 147 4.08 -53.34 53.32
CA PRO A 147 5.40 -53.70 53.82
C PRO A 147 5.82 -55.13 53.43
N LEU A 148 7.12 -55.38 53.38
CA LEU A 148 7.70 -56.70 53.03
C LEU A 148 7.22 -57.86 53.92
N ASP A 149 6.81 -57.55 55.16
CA ASP A 149 6.51 -58.54 56.19
C ASP A 149 5.03 -59.01 56.17
N VAL A 150 4.20 -58.43 55.30
CA VAL A 150 2.77 -58.72 55.22
C VAL A 150 2.51 -59.86 54.24
N LYS A 151 1.86 -60.92 54.73
CA LYS A 151 1.43 -62.04 53.87
C LYS A 151 0.24 -61.63 53.00
N THR A 152 0.42 -61.66 51.69
CA THR A 152 -0.64 -61.45 50.70
C THR A 152 -1.18 -62.77 50.15
N PRO A 153 -2.43 -62.77 49.66
CA PRO A 153 -2.95 -63.89 48.87
C PRO A 153 -2.09 -64.19 47.63
N LEU A 154 -2.04 -65.47 47.23
CA LEU A 154 -1.16 -65.96 46.14
C LEU A 154 -1.60 -65.49 44.74
N ASP A 155 -2.87 -65.12 44.61
CA ASP A 155 -3.51 -64.64 43.38
C ASP A 155 -3.28 -63.15 43.12
N TRP A 156 -2.60 -62.43 44.02
CA TRP A 156 -2.31 -61.01 43.85
C TRP A 156 -1.14 -60.79 42.89
N MET A 157 -1.36 -59.97 41.88
CA MET A 157 -0.30 -59.64 40.92
C MET A 157 0.63 -58.57 41.50
N LYS A 158 1.93 -58.86 41.54
CA LYS A 158 2.97 -57.90 41.93
C LYS A 158 3.26 -56.96 40.77
N VAL A 159 3.02 -55.66 40.96
CA VAL A 159 3.21 -54.63 39.92
C VAL A 159 4.59 -53.99 40.01
N ASN A 160 5.01 -53.58 41.21
CA ASN A 160 6.32 -52.95 41.44
C ASN A 160 6.77 -53.22 42.89
N SER A 161 8.06 -53.07 43.17
CA SER A 161 8.60 -53.10 44.54
C SER A 161 9.70 -52.07 44.74
N THR A 162 9.73 -51.48 45.93
CA THR A 162 10.83 -50.66 46.42
C THR A 162 11.64 -51.42 47.47
N LYS A 163 12.70 -50.80 48.01
CA LYS A 163 13.50 -51.38 49.10
C LYS A 163 12.71 -51.62 50.41
N LYS A 164 11.54 -50.99 50.58
CA LYS A 164 10.75 -51.05 51.83
C LYS A 164 9.33 -51.60 51.66
N THR A 165 8.78 -51.59 50.44
CA THR A 165 7.38 -51.91 50.16
C THR A 165 7.22 -52.68 48.86
N ILE A 166 6.19 -53.52 48.77
CA ILE A 166 5.75 -54.17 47.54
C ILE A 166 4.35 -53.67 47.19
N ARG A 167 4.09 -53.47 45.90
CA ARG A 167 2.82 -52.94 45.38
C ARG A 167 2.13 -54.01 44.54
N TYR A 168 0.85 -54.20 44.82
CA TYR A 168 0.05 -55.25 44.23
C TYR A 168 -1.23 -54.72 43.58
N HIS A 169 -1.73 -55.48 42.62
CA HIS A 169 -3.10 -55.42 42.14
C HIS A 169 -3.81 -56.75 42.45
N PRO A 170 -4.79 -56.75 43.36
CA PRO A 170 -5.68 -57.90 43.53
C PRO A 170 -6.45 -58.19 42.24
N PRO A 171 -6.82 -59.46 41.96
CA PRO A 171 -7.52 -59.82 40.73
C PRO A 171 -8.86 -59.08 40.58
N GLU A 172 -9.61 -58.87 41.67
CA GLU A 172 -10.84 -58.08 41.67
C GLU A 172 -10.58 -56.61 41.30
N VAL A 173 -9.50 -56.02 41.79
CA VAL A 173 -9.13 -54.64 41.45
C VAL A 173 -8.79 -54.53 39.96
N VAL A 174 -8.09 -55.50 39.40
CA VAL A 174 -7.78 -55.53 37.95
C VAL A 174 -9.05 -55.58 37.12
N THR A 175 -10.00 -56.46 37.46
CA THR A 175 -11.26 -56.58 36.69
C THR A 175 -12.11 -55.31 36.77
N PHE A 176 -12.19 -54.65 37.94
CA PHE A 176 -12.89 -53.36 38.04
C PHE A 176 -12.15 -52.20 37.37
N ILE A 177 -10.81 -52.19 37.35
CA ILE A 177 -10.03 -51.22 36.56
C ILE A 177 -10.33 -51.39 35.06
N GLU A 178 -10.41 -52.63 34.57
CA GLU A 178 -10.78 -52.92 33.17
C GLU A 178 -12.21 -52.44 32.86
N GLN A 179 -13.18 -52.71 33.73
CA GLN A 179 -14.55 -52.20 33.60
C GLN A 179 -14.60 -50.66 33.60
N LEU A 180 -13.84 -50.01 34.49
CA LEU A 180 -13.74 -48.56 34.54
C LEU A 180 -13.10 -47.99 33.28
N SER A 181 -12.06 -48.65 32.75
CA SER A 181 -11.41 -48.26 31.49
C SER A 181 -12.40 -48.33 30.33
N LEU A 182 -13.17 -49.43 30.24
CA LEU A 182 -14.20 -49.61 29.22
C LEU A 182 -15.28 -48.52 29.32
N ALA A 183 -15.79 -48.24 30.52
CA ALA A 183 -16.78 -47.18 30.74
C ALA A 183 -16.23 -45.79 30.36
N LYS A 184 -14.95 -45.50 30.64
CA LYS A 184 -14.29 -44.23 30.25
C LYS A 184 -14.09 -44.11 28.74
N GLU A 185 -13.75 -45.21 28.06
CA GLU A 185 -13.66 -45.25 26.60
C GLU A 185 -15.02 -45.00 25.96
N GLU A 186 -16.06 -45.66 26.46
CA GLU A 186 -17.45 -45.46 26.03
C GLU A 186 -17.89 -44.00 26.22
N LEU A 187 -17.65 -43.42 27.40
CA LEU A 187 -17.90 -42.00 27.68
C LEU A 187 -17.16 -41.10 26.67
N THR A 188 -15.92 -41.42 26.34
CA THR A 188 -15.16 -40.64 25.34
C THR A 188 -15.81 -40.68 23.96
N VAL A 189 -16.32 -41.84 23.54
CA VAL A 189 -17.03 -41.99 22.26
C VAL A 189 -18.32 -41.17 22.27
N VAL A 190 -19.12 -41.29 23.33
CA VAL A 190 -20.39 -40.56 23.49
C VAL A 190 -20.16 -39.04 23.52
N CYS A 191 -19.20 -38.54 24.30
CA CYS A 191 -18.91 -37.11 24.33
C CYS A 191 -18.41 -36.57 22.99
N ARG A 192 -17.65 -37.36 22.21
CA ARG A 192 -17.23 -36.96 20.85
C ARG A 192 -18.43 -36.89 19.90
N ALA A 193 -19.35 -37.85 19.98
CA ALA A 193 -20.58 -37.83 19.20
C ALA A 193 -21.42 -36.59 19.53
N ALA A 194 -21.66 -36.35 20.82
CA ALA A 194 -22.39 -35.18 21.31
C ALA A 194 -21.74 -33.86 20.88
N TRP A 195 -20.40 -33.76 20.86
CA TRP A 195 -19.68 -32.58 20.35
C TRP A 195 -19.89 -32.37 18.86
N ASN A 196 -19.82 -33.42 18.05
CA ASN A 196 -20.07 -33.30 16.61
C ASN A 196 -21.53 -32.92 16.31
N GLU A 197 -22.49 -33.47 17.06
CA GLU A 197 -23.89 -33.11 16.95
C GLU A 197 -24.13 -31.65 17.35
N PHE A 198 -23.53 -31.21 18.47
CA PHE A 198 -23.56 -29.82 18.91
C PHE A 198 -23.03 -28.85 17.84
N LEU A 199 -21.90 -29.17 17.20
CA LEU A 199 -21.35 -28.36 16.11
C LEU A 199 -22.24 -28.39 14.85
N THR A 200 -22.88 -29.52 14.57
CA THR A 200 -23.82 -29.65 13.45
C THR A 200 -25.06 -28.79 13.67
N ALA A 201 -25.60 -28.77 14.89
CA ALA A 201 -26.70 -27.89 15.28
C ALA A 201 -26.31 -26.41 15.18
N PHE A 202 -25.09 -26.04 15.59
CA PHE A 202 -24.56 -24.69 15.38
C PHE A 202 -24.49 -24.30 13.90
N GLY A 203 -24.23 -25.28 13.01
CA GLY A 203 -24.18 -25.07 11.56
C GLY A 203 -25.44 -24.39 10.99
N GLY A 204 -26.61 -24.62 11.59
CA GLY A 204 -27.86 -23.95 11.20
C GLY A 204 -27.88 -22.43 11.45
N HIS A 205 -27.02 -21.93 12.34
CA HIS A 205 -26.91 -20.51 12.69
C HIS A 205 -25.65 -19.85 12.10
N TYR A 206 -24.84 -20.59 11.34
CA TYR A 206 -23.53 -20.10 10.89
C TYR A 206 -23.62 -18.78 10.11
N ALA A 207 -24.61 -18.63 9.23
CA ALA A 207 -24.79 -17.42 8.42
C ALA A 207 -25.00 -16.16 9.27
N ASP A 208 -25.81 -16.25 10.32
CA ASP A 208 -26.10 -15.11 11.21
C ASP A 208 -24.86 -14.70 12.01
N PHE A 209 -24.10 -15.68 12.50
CA PHE A 209 -22.83 -15.43 13.20
C PHE A 209 -21.78 -14.85 12.24
N GLN A 210 -21.71 -15.34 11.00
CA GLN A 210 -20.81 -14.79 9.98
C GLN A 210 -21.16 -13.34 9.66
N ALA A 211 -22.43 -13.01 9.46
CA ALA A 211 -22.90 -11.64 9.22
C ALA A 211 -22.56 -10.72 10.41
N THR A 212 -22.75 -11.21 11.64
CA THR A 212 -22.37 -10.50 12.87
C THR A 212 -20.88 -10.17 12.89
N VAL A 213 -20.01 -11.14 12.57
CA VAL A 213 -18.56 -10.90 12.55
C VAL A 213 -18.15 -9.98 11.40
N GLN A 214 -18.75 -10.09 10.23
CA GLN A 214 -18.50 -9.15 9.13
C GLN A 214 -18.91 -7.72 9.50
N ALA A 215 -20.02 -7.56 10.23
CA ALA A 215 -20.46 -6.26 10.72
C ALA A 215 -19.46 -5.69 11.75
N LEU A 216 -19.01 -6.50 12.70
CA LEU A 216 -17.97 -6.12 13.67
C LEU A 216 -16.65 -5.74 12.97
N ALA A 217 -16.21 -6.51 11.98
CA ALA A 217 -15.02 -6.21 11.20
C ALA A 217 -15.16 -4.88 10.43
N SER A 218 -16.34 -4.61 9.86
CA SER A 218 -16.61 -3.33 9.18
C SER A 218 -16.58 -2.16 10.15
N LEU A 219 -17.15 -2.32 11.36
CA LEU A 219 -17.08 -1.32 12.42
C LEU A 219 -15.63 -1.05 12.86
N ASP A 220 -14.81 -2.09 12.98
CA ASP A 220 -13.38 -1.97 13.31
C ASP A 220 -12.61 -1.20 12.23
N CYS A 221 -12.84 -1.52 10.95
CA CYS A 221 -12.26 -0.76 9.83
C CYS A 221 -12.66 0.71 9.85
N LEU A 222 -13.95 1.02 10.06
CA LEU A 222 -14.44 2.40 10.15
C LEU A 222 -13.82 3.13 11.34
N ASN A 223 -13.69 2.47 12.49
CA ASN A 223 -13.04 3.04 13.67
C ASN A 223 -11.54 3.30 13.41
N ALA A 224 -10.84 2.39 12.73
CA ALA A 224 -9.44 2.59 12.34
C ALA A 224 -9.27 3.81 11.42
N LEU A 225 -10.15 3.99 10.43
CA LEU A 225 -10.16 5.18 9.57
C LEU A 225 -10.49 6.45 10.36
N ALA A 226 -11.40 6.38 11.33
CA ALA A 226 -11.72 7.49 12.21
C ALA A 226 -10.53 7.90 13.08
N ILE A 227 -9.77 6.93 13.62
CA ILE A 227 -8.53 7.17 14.36
C ILE A 227 -7.51 7.87 13.47
N LEU A 228 -7.28 7.37 12.25
CA LEU A 228 -6.36 7.99 11.29
C LEU A 228 -6.75 9.44 10.98
N SER A 229 -8.05 9.69 10.83
CA SER A 229 -8.60 11.02 10.51
C SER A 229 -8.39 12.06 11.62
N ARG A 230 -8.03 11.66 12.84
CA ARG A 230 -7.70 12.58 13.94
C ARG A 230 -6.30 13.18 13.82
N ASN A 231 -5.48 12.68 12.89
CA ASN A 231 -4.17 13.26 12.61
C ASN A 231 -4.31 14.70 12.13
N LYS A 232 -3.31 15.53 12.45
CA LYS A 232 -3.30 16.94 12.06
C LYS A 232 -3.36 17.06 10.53
N ASN A 233 -4.12 18.05 10.07
CA ASN A 233 -4.24 18.40 8.65
C ASN A 233 -4.78 17.28 7.74
N TYR A 234 -5.50 16.30 8.27
CA TYR A 234 -6.31 15.39 7.45
C TYR A 234 -7.64 16.05 7.12
N ALA A 235 -8.03 16.03 5.85
CA ALA A 235 -9.28 16.59 5.38
C ALA A 235 -10.20 15.50 4.84
N ARG A 236 -11.50 15.67 5.05
CA ARG A 236 -12.52 14.84 4.40
C ARG A 236 -12.53 15.18 2.90
N PRO A 237 -12.27 14.22 1.99
CA PRO A 237 -12.34 14.48 0.57
C PRO A 237 -13.78 14.71 0.12
N VAL A 238 -13.95 15.51 -0.94
CA VAL A 238 -15.23 15.78 -1.58
C VAL A 238 -15.21 15.16 -2.98
N PHE A 239 -16.14 14.25 -3.23
CA PHE A 239 -16.35 13.73 -4.57
C PHE A 239 -17.27 14.65 -5.36
N VAL A 240 -16.93 14.91 -6.62
CA VAL A 240 -17.84 15.55 -7.57
C VAL A 240 -18.86 14.55 -8.09
N ASN A 241 -19.98 15.06 -8.60
CA ASN A 241 -20.99 14.22 -9.22
C ASN A 241 -20.50 13.65 -10.56
N ASP A 242 -21.11 12.54 -11.00
CA ASP A 242 -20.73 11.84 -12.25
C ASP A 242 -21.00 12.69 -13.51
N ASP A 243 -21.89 13.68 -13.45
CA ASP A 243 -22.19 14.62 -14.53
C ASP A 243 -21.22 15.81 -14.60
N GLU A 244 -20.42 16.03 -13.55
CA GLU A 244 -19.36 17.05 -13.56
C GLU A 244 -18.12 16.55 -14.34
N PRO A 245 -17.36 17.47 -14.96
CA PRO A 245 -16.11 17.11 -15.63
C PRO A 245 -15.11 16.48 -14.65
N VAL A 246 -14.38 15.47 -15.13
CA VAL A 246 -13.35 14.75 -14.37
C VAL A 246 -12.28 15.73 -13.91
N GLN A 247 -12.02 15.72 -12.60
CA GLN A 247 -11.08 16.63 -11.96
C GLN A 247 -10.41 16.01 -10.74
N ILE A 248 -9.18 16.46 -10.44
CA ILE A 248 -8.42 16.14 -9.24
C ILE A 248 -7.80 17.44 -8.72
N HIS A 249 -8.34 17.95 -7.62
CA HIS A 249 -7.88 19.14 -6.94
C HIS A 249 -7.44 18.79 -5.53
N ILE A 250 -6.14 18.88 -5.25
CA ILE A 250 -5.55 18.61 -3.94
C ILE A 250 -4.80 19.86 -3.51
N SER A 251 -5.14 20.41 -2.35
CA SER A 251 -4.44 21.56 -1.76
C SER A 251 -3.56 21.10 -0.61
N ALA A 252 -2.31 21.56 -0.60
CA ALA A 252 -1.30 21.21 0.38
C ALA A 252 -1.26 19.71 0.71
N GLY A 253 -1.32 18.86 -0.32
CA GLY A 253 -1.27 17.42 -0.17
C GLY A 253 0.08 16.96 0.34
N ARG A 254 0.09 15.82 1.05
CA ARG A 254 1.30 15.18 1.59
C ARG A 254 1.28 13.69 1.33
N HIS A 255 2.46 13.09 1.24
CA HIS A 255 2.57 11.65 1.03
C HIS A 255 2.26 10.90 2.34
N PRO A 256 1.23 10.04 2.41
CA PRO A 256 0.73 9.48 3.68
C PRO A 256 1.76 8.71 4.50
N VAL A 257 2.72 8.05 3.84
CA VAL A 257 3.81 7.32 4.53
C VAL A 257 5.00 8.22 4.90
N LEU A 258 5.33 9.20 4.06
CA LEU A 258 6.54 10.01 4.29
C LEU A 258 6.26 11.15 5.26
N GLU A 259 5.03 11.64 5.34
CA GLU A 259 4.67 12.64 6.35
C GLU A 259 4.83 12.09 7.78
N THR A 260 4.57 10.79 8.02
CA THR A 260 4.75 10.20 9.35
C THR A 260 6.21 10.00 9.73
N VAL A 261 7.11 9.98 8.74
CA VAL A 261 8.55 9.81 8.95
C VAL A 261 9.27 11.16 9.05
N LEU A 262 8.85 12.13 8.22
CA LEU A 262 9.48 13.45 8.11
C LEU A 262 8.78 14.53 8.97
N GLU A 263 7.55 14.27 9.40
CA GLU A 263 6.69 15.16 10.20
C GLU A 263 6.67 16.59 9.64
N ASP A 264 7.08 17.58 10.45
CA ASP A 264 7.08 19.00 10.10
C ASP A 264 8.07 19.36 8.96
N ASN A 265 8.96 18.44 8.57
CA ASN A 265 9.91 18.67 7.47
C ASN A 265 9.33 18.31 6.08
N PHE A 266 8.13 17.71 6.01
CA PHE A 266 7.53 17.38 4.72
C PHE A 266 6.92 18.62 4.06
N VAL A 267 7.37 18.94 2.83
CA VAL A 267 6.86 20.07 2.06
C VAL A 267 5.60 19.69 1.28
N PRO A 268 4.43 20.29 1.57
CA PRO A 268 3.18 19.94 0.89
C PRO A 268 3.09 20.52 -0.53
N ASN A 269 2.45 19.77 -1.42
CA ASN A 269 2.29 20.14 -2.84
C ASN A 269 0.83 20.19 -3.26
N ASP A 270 0.53 21.14 -4.14
CA ASP A 270 -0.80 21.33 -4.72
C ASP A 270 -0.90 20.59 -6.05
N THR A 271 -2.05 20.03 -6.35
CA THR A 271 -2.33 19.34 -7.62
C THR A 271 -3.65 19.85 -8.18
N LYS A 272 -3.66 20.26 -9.45
CA LYS A 272 -4.87 20.68 -10.14
C LYS A 272 -4.92 20.06 -11.52
N LEU A 273 -5.85 19.13 -11.71
CA LEU A 273 -6.13 18.48 -12.98
C LEU A 273 -7.63 18.63 -13.26
N HIS A 274 -8.00 19.09 -14.45
CA HIS A 274 -9.39 19.29 -14.88
C HIS A 274 -9.51 19.05 -16.38
N VAL A 275 -10.37 18.14 -16.83
CA VAL A 275 -10.44 17.71 -18.25
C VAL A 275 -10.87 18.81 -19.22
N GLU A 276 -11.58 19.84 -18.75
CA GLU A 276 -11.91 21.05 -19.56
C GLU A 276 -10.83 22.16 -19.48
N GLY A 277 -9.80 21.97 -18.67
CA GLY A 277 -8.68 22.88 -18.50
C GLY A 277 -7.38 22.11 -18.57
N GLU A 278 -6.48 22.35 -17.62
CA GLU A 278 -5.24 21.59 -17.52
C GLU A 278 -5.50 20.19 -16.97
N TYR A 279 -5.40 19.15 -17.79
CA TYR A 279 -5.53 17.75 -17.36
C TYR A 279 -4.23 16.95 -17.51
N CYS A 280 -3.16 17.58 -17.97
CA CYS A 280 -1.84 16.99 -18.02
C CYS A 280 -0.81 17.88 -17.36
N GLN A 281 -0.06 17.33 -16.41
CA GLN A 281 1.10 17.97 -15.81
C GLN A 281 2.38 17.27 -16.25
N ILE A 282 3.22 17.98 -17.00
CA ILE A 282 4.57 17.56 -17.32
C ILE A 282 5.49 18.04 -16.19
N VAL A 283 6.08 17.09 -15.46
CA VAL A 283 6.96 17.38 -14.32
C VAL A 283 8.41 17.10 -14.69
N THR A 284 9.23 18.13 -14.61
CA THR A 284 10.66 18.08 -14.92
C THR A 284 11.51 18.34 -13.68
N GLY A 285 12.82 18.12 -13.79
CA GLY A 285 13.80 18.43 -12.75
C GLY A 285 14.63 17.22 -12.29
N PRO A 286 15.58 17.41 -11.38
CA PRO A 286 16.53 16.38 -10.99
C PRO A 286 15.89 15.21 -10.22
N ASN A 287 16.51 14.02 -10.26
CA ASN A 287 15.97 12.80 -9.64
C ASN A 287 15.83 12.87 -8.12
N MET A 288 16.65 13.68 -7.46
CA MET A 288 16.55 13.91 -6.02
C MET A 288 15.54 15.01 -5.65
N GLY A 289 14.83 15.62 -6.61
CA GLY A 289 13.87 16.70 -6.33
C GLY A 289 12.52 16.25 -5.75
N GLY A 290 12.28 14.95 -5.56
CA GLY A 290 11.00 14.47 -5.02
C GLY A 290 9.86 14.36 -6.03
N LYS A 291 10.16 14.35 -7.34
CA LYS A 291 9.16 14.14 -8.43
C LYS A 291 8.36 12.84 -8.21
N SER A 292 9.05 11.73 -7.96
CA SER A 292 8.42 10.43 -7.73
C SER A 292 7.60 10.40 -6.42
N CYS A 293 7.97 11.21 -5.43
CA CYS A 293 7.17 11.40 -4.21
C CYS A 293 5.86 12.12 -4.54
N TYR A 294 5.92 13.22 -5.30
CA TYR A 294 4.75 13.99 -5.71
C TYR A 294 3.74 13.15 -6.50
N ILE A 295 4.16 12.43 -7.54
CA ILE A 295 3.23 11.64 -8.36
C ILE A 295 2.58 10.50 -7.56
N ARG A 296 3.35 9.83 -6.69
CA ARG A 296 2.83 8.77 -5.81
C ARG A 296 1.86 9.34 -4.79
N GLN A 297 2.14 10.51 -4.24
CA GLN A 297 1.26 11.21 -3.33
C GLN A 297 -0.13 11.43 -3.96
N VAL A 298 -0.20 11.92 -5.21
CA VAL A 298 -1.49 12.16 -5.88
C VAL A 298 -2.30 10.85 -6.01
N ALA A 299 -1.65 9.77 -6.47
CA ALA A 299 -2.29 8.46 -6.57
C ALA A 299 -2.78 7.94 -5.21
N LEU A 300 -1.94 8.02 -4.18
CA LEU A 300 -2.26 7.52 -2.84
C LEU A 300 -3.41 8.31 -2.20
N ILE A 301 -3.44 9.64 -2.38
CA ILE A 301 -4.55 10.48 -1.90
C ILE A 301 -5.85 10.08 -2.61
N ALA A 302 -5.83 9.84 -3.92
CA ALA A 302 -7.01 9.39 -4.65
C ALA A 302 -7.52 8.01 -4.16
N ILE A 303 -6.61 7.06 -3.93
CA ILE A 303 -6.95 5.73 -3.38
C ILE A 303 -7.57 5.87 -1.98
N MET A 304 -6.92 6.61 -1.08
CA MET A 304 -7.42 6.81 0.29
C MET A 304 -8.82 7.44 0.29
N ALA A 305 -9.05 8.42 -0.58
CA ALA A 305 -10.36 9.03 -0.73
C ALA A 305 -11.42 8.03 -1.20
N GLN A 306 -11.13 7.21 -2.21
CA GLN A 306 -12.08 6.20 -2.74
C GLN A 306 -12.32 5.02 -1.79
N VAL A 307 -11.38 4.74 -0.87
CA VAL A 307 -11.61 3.82 0.26
C VAL A 307 -12.59 4.40 1.29
N GLY A 308 -12.81 5.72 1.28
CA GLY A 308 -13.68 6.42 2.24
C GLY A 308 -12.93 6.98 3.45
N SER A 309 -11.61 7.15 3.36
CA SER A 309 -10.78 7.76 4.41
C SER A 309 -10.70 9.28 4.25
N CYS A 310 -10.44 10.00 5.35
CA CYS A 310 -9.83 11.32 5.26
C CYS A 310 -8.41 11.20 4.67
N VAL A 311 -7.96 12.28 4.03
CA VAL A 311 -6.70 12.30 3.27
C VAL A 311 -5.73 13.36 3.81
N PRO A 312 -4.40 13.16 3.67
CA PRO A 312 -3.38 14.09 4.14
C PRO A 312 -3.27 15.32 3.23
N ALA A 313 -4.23 16.24 3.32
CA ALA A 313 -4.29 17.47 2.53
C ALA A 313 -5.07 18.54 3.31
N SER A 314 -4.88 19.83 2.99
CA SER A 314 -5.75 20.88 3.55
C SER A 314 -7.15 20.83 2.97
N SER A 315 -7.27 20.44 1.70
CA SER A 315 -8.53 20.09 1.04
C SER A 315 -8.27 19.15 -0.13
N ALA A 316 -9.26 18.31 -0.46
CA ALA A 316 -9.22 17.44 -1.63
C ALA A 316 -10.62 17.37 -2.26
N LYS A 317 -10.71 17.70 -3.55
CA LYS A 317 -11.91 17.57 -4.38
C LYS A 317 -11.54 16.74 -5.60
N LEU A 318 -12.19 15.61 -5.82
CA LEU A 318 -11.83 14.68 -6.88
C LEU A 318 -13.04 13.97 -7.49
N HIS A 319 -12.91 13.53 -8.73
CA HIS A 319 -13.87 12.63 -9.36
C HIS A 319 -13.56 11.17 -8.96
N VAL A 320 -14.56 10.28 -9.00
CA VAL A 320 -14.32 8.85 -8.79
C VAL A 320 -13.56 8.30 -10.01
N LEU A 321 -12.34 7.81 -9.79
CA LEU A 321 -11.52 7.23 -10.84
C LEU A 321 -11.87 5.76 -11.02
N ASP A 322 -11.97 5.32 -12.27
CA ASP A 322 -12.18 3.92 -12.62
C ASP A 322 -10.88 3.10 -12.53
N GLY A 323 -9.73 3.75 -12.66
CA GLY A 323 -8.42 3.14 -12.54
C GLY A 323 -7.29 4.15 -12.36
N ILE A 324 -6.23 3.72 -11.68
CA ILE A 324 -4.96 4.44 -11.62
C ILE A 324 -3.91 3.57 -12.32
N TYR A 325 -3.40 4.09 -13.42
CA TYR A 325 -2.43 3.41 -14.26
C TYR A 325 -1.06 4.03 -14.06
N THR A 326 -0.07 3.22 -13.73
CA THR A 326 1.25 3.72 -13.40
C THR A 326 2.32 2.99 -14.19
N ARG A 327 3.19 3.74 -14.86
CA ARG A 327 4.52 3.30 -15.25
C ARG A 327 5.52 4.04 -14.37
N LEU A 328 5.94 3.41 -13.28
CA LEU A 328 7.00 3.91 -12.40
C LEU A 328 8.24 3.05 -12.66
N GLY A 329 9.41 3.65 -12.83
CA GLY A 329 10.64 2.96 -13.29
C GLY A 329 10.93 1.60 -12.63
N ALA A 330 11.58 0.72 -13.40
CA ALA A 330 11.73 -0.70 -13.08
C ALA A 330 12.60 -0.98 -11.84
N SER A 331 12.12 -1.88 -10.97
CA SER A 331 12.99 -2.80 -10.24
C SER A 331 13.37 -3.94 -11.18
N ASP A 332 14.67 -4.14 -11.42
CA ASP A 332 15.19 -5.10 -12.38
C ASP A 332 14.66 -6.53 -12.13
N SER A 333 13.83 -7.05 -13.04
CA SER A 333 13.45 -8.46 -13.06
C SER A 333 14.42 -9.25 -13.93
N ILE A 334 15.67 -9.36 -13.48
CA ILE A 334 16.71 -10.20 -14.12
C ILE A 334 16.26 -11.67 -14.21
N GLN A 335 15.28 -12.08 -13.38
CA GLN A 335 14.75 -13.44 -13.33
C GLN A 335 13.87 -13.87 -14.52
N GLN A 336 13.40 -12.95 -15.39
CA GLN A 336 12.46 -13.29 -16.48
C GLN A 336 13.07 -13.32 -17.90
N GLY A 337 14.35 -12.96 -18.07
CA GLY A 337 15.03 -13.05 -19.37
C GLY A 337 14.49 -12.13 -20.48
N ARG A 338 13.65 -11.14 -20.15
CA ARG A 338 13.12 -10.13 -21.08
C ARG A 338 13.90 -8.83 -20.98
N SER A 339 13.98 -8.07 -22.08
CA SER A 339 14.56 -6.72 -22.06
C SER A 339 13.71 -5.81 -21.19
N THR A 340 14.36 -5.06 -20.29
CA THR A 340 13.70 -4.06 -19.42
C THR A 340 12.93 -3.02 -20.23
N PHE A 341 13.39 -2.69 -21.44
CA PHE A 341 12.70 -1.78 -22.34
C PHE A 341 11.44 -2.42 -22.97
N LEU A 342 11.46 -3.72 -23.26
CA LEU A 342 10.27 -4.43 -23.75
C LEU A 342 9.18 -4.50 -22.68
N GLU A 343 9.56 -4.72 -21.42
CA GLU A 343 8.63 -4.70 -20.29
C GLU A 343 8.01 -3.31 -20.11
N GLU A 344 8.83 -2.26 -20.14
CA GLU A 344 8.38 -0.86 -20.09
C GLU A 344 7.35 -0.52 -21.17
N LEU A 345 7.62 -0.90 -22.42
CA LEU A 345 6.69 -0.67 -23.52
C LEU A 345 5.45 -1.56 -23.43
N SER A 346 5.56 -2.77 -22.90
CA SER A 346 4.42 -3.66 -22.69
C SER A 346 3.47 -3.11 -21.62
N GLU A 347 4.02 -2.58 -20.52
CA GLU A 347 3.25 -1.86 -19.49
C GLU A 347 2.58 -0.63 -20.09
N THR A 348 3.32 0.19 -20.83
CA THR A 348 2.78 1.39 -21.49
C THR A 348 1.64 1.03 -22.46
N SER A 349 1.83 0.00 -23.29
CA SER A 349 0.78 -0.54 -24.17
C SER A 349 -0.44 -0.99 -23.38
N HIS A 350 -0.26 -1.65 -22.24
CA HIS A 350 -1.37 -2.06 -21.39
C HIS A 350 -2.15 -0.86 -20.84
N ILE A 351 -1.44 0.19 -20.40
CA ILE A 351 -2.05 1.45 -19.95
C ILE A 351 -2.88 2.06 -21.07
N LEU A 352 -2.29 2.25 -22.26
CA LEU A 352 -2.98 2.86 -23.40
C LEU A 352 -4.20 2.06 -23.87
N LYS A 353 -4.19 0.73 -23.73
CA LYS A 353 -5.35 -0.10 -24.12
C LYS A 353 -6.53 0.07 -23.17
N HIS A 354 -6.28 0.15 -21.86
CA HIS A 354 -7.34 0.03 -20.86
C HIS A 354 -7.74 1.36 -20.21
N CYS A 355 -6.89 2.39 -20.23
CA CYS A 355 -7.27 3.67 -19.63
C CYS A 355 -8.46 4.30 -20.37
N THR A 356 -9.34 4.91 -19.59
CA THR A 356 -10.52 5.66 -20.02
C THR A 356 -10.34 7.14 -19.66
N ALA A 357 -11.30 7.99 -20.06
CA ALA A 357 -11.30 9.40 -19.68
C ALA A 357 -11.40 9.64 -18.17
N HIS A 358 -11.87 8.66 -17.39
CA HIS A 358 -12.00 8.75 -15.93
C HIS A 358 -10.78 8.19 -15.19
N SER A 359 -9.76 7.72 -15.91
CA SER A 359 -8.57 7.12 -15.32
C SER A 359 -7.47 8.15 -15.01
N LEU A 360 -6.75 7.99 -13.89
CA LEU A 360 -5.51 8.73 -13.66
C LEU A 360 -4.33 7.94 -14.26
N VAL A 361 -3.60 8.55 -15.18
CA VAL A 361 -2.41 7.97 -15.79
C VAL A 361 -1.15 8.66 -15.26
N ILE A 362 -0.20 7.87 -14.78
CA ILE A 362 1.09 8.34 -14.28
C ILE A 362 2.20 7.66 -15.07
N ILE A 363 3.05 8.45 -15.71
CA ILE A 363 4.20 7.96 -16.47
C ILE A 363 5.46 8.61 -15.91
N ASP A 364 6.43 7.79 -15.51
CA ASP A 364 7.72 8.23 -14.95
C ASP A 364 8.87 7.73 -15.82
N GLU A 365 9.59 8.67 -16.45
CA GLU A 365 10.82 8.43 -17.24
C GLU A 365 10.67 7.44 -18.41
N LEU A 366 9.52 7.44 -19.11
CA LEU A 366 9.32 6.63 -20.32
C LEU A 366 10.35 6.94 -21.41
N GLY A 367 10.92 5.91 -22.02
CA GLY A 367 11.90 6.01 -23.10
C GLY A 367 13.36 5.93 -22.63
N ARG A 368 13.61 5.78 -21.33
CA ARG A 368 14.98 5.74 -20.76
C ARG A 368 15.80 4.53 -21.21
N GLY A 369 15.17 3.41 -21.54
CA GLY A 369 15.83 2.15 -21.89
C GLY A 369 16.35 2.03 -23.33
N THR A 370 16.26 3.08 -24.15
CA THR A 370 16.62 3.05 -25.58
C THR A 370 17.46 4.28 -26.00
N SER A 371 17.75 4.41 -27.30
CA SER A 371 18.44 5.58 -27.86
C SER A 371 17.69 6.87 -27.51
N THR A 372 18.40 7.97 -27.26
CA THR A 372 17.77 9.24 -26.83
C THR A 372 16.72 9.73 -27.82
N HIS A 373 16.95 9.56 -29.12
CA HIS A 373 16.00 9.98 -30.15
C HIS A 373 14.73 9.11 -30.15
N ASP A 374 14.88 7.79 -30.08
CA ASP A 374 13.74 6.88 -30.03
C ASP A 374 12.95 7.05 -28.73
N GLY A 375 13.65 7.23 -27.61
CA GLY A 375 13.05 7.44 -26.29
C GLY A 375 12.19 8.71 -26.25
N VAL A 376 12.72 9.83 -26.74
CA VAL A 376 11.96 11.08 -26.86
C VAL A 376 10.75 10.90 -27.79
N ALA A 377 10.93 10.27 -28.95
CA ALA A 377 9.86 10.08 -29.93
C ALA A 377 8.72 9.21 -29.38
N ILE A 378 9.04 8.10 -28.72
CA ILE A 378 8.06 7.21 -28.10
C ILE A 378 7.32 7.90 -26.97
N ALA A 379 8.04 8.62 -26.11
CA ALA A 379 7.44 9.36 -25.00
C ALA A 379 6.51 10.47 -25.49
N TYR A 380 6.92 11.21 -26.52
CA TYR A 380 6.11 12.24 -27.18
C TYR A 380 4.83 11.65 -27.78
N ALA A 381 4.96 10.61 -28.61
CA ALA A 381 3.82 9.96 -29.26
C ALA A 381 2.84 9.35 -28.24
N THR A 382 3.36 8.78 -27.16
CA THR A 382 2.54 8.24 -26.06
C THR A 382 1.75 9.35 -25.37
N LEU A 383 2.41 10.47 -25.05
CA LEU A 383 1.75 11.61 -24.42
C LEU A 383 0.71 12.23 -25.35
N GLN A 384 1.03 12.41 -26.63
CA GLN A 384 0.10 12.89 -27.65
C GLN A 384 -1.14 12.00 -27.76
N HIS A 385 -0.97 10.68 -27.72
CA HIS A 385 -2.10 9.74 -27.73
C HIS A 385 -2.99 9.87 -26.49
N LEU A 386 -2.39 10.00 -25.29
CA LEU A 386 -3.14 10.24 -24.06
C LEU A 386 -3.91 11.56 -24.11
N LEU A 387 -3.30 12.62 -24.61
CA LEU A 387 -3.91 13.95 -24.71
C LEU A 387 -5.03 13.99 -25.74
N GLY A 388 -4.81 13.48 -26.95
CA GLY A 388 -5.74 13.60 -28.07
C GLY A 388 -6.84 12.54 -28.08
N HIS A 389 -6.51 11.29 -27.78
CA HIS A 389 -7.47 10.18 -27.90
C HIS A 389 -8.11 9.78 -26.57
N LYS A 390 -7.34 9.78 -25.47
CA LYS A 390 -7.85 9.30 -24.17
C LYS A 390 -8.48 10.40 -23.33
N ARG A 391 -7.92 11.62 -23.37
CA ARG A 391 -8.39 12.81 -22.64
C ARG A 391 -8.64 12.54 -21.15
N CYS A 392 -7.73 11.80 -20.53
CA CYS A 392 -7.76 11.44 -19.11
C CYS A 392 -6.76 12.28 -18.31
N PRO A 393 -6.92 12.43 -16.98
CA PRO A 393 -5.89 13.06 -16.14
C PRO A 393 -4.52 12.37 -16.27
N VAL A 394 -3.46 13.15 -16.55
CA VAL A 394 -2.09 12.63 -16.75
C VAL A 394 -1.07 13.37 -15.88
N LEU A 395 -0.23 12.62 -15.17
CA LEU A 395 1.03 13.10 -14.60
C LEU A 395 2.19 12.48 -15.39
N PHE A 396 2.96 13.31 -16.09
CA PHE A 396 4.03 12.86 -16.97
C PHE A 396 5.39 13.38 -16.49
N VAL A 397 6.19 12.53 -15.86
CA VAL A 397 7.53 12.88 -15.39
C VAL A 397 8.56 12.55 -16.46
N THR A 398 9.39 13.51 -16.82
CA THR A 398 10.38 13.32 -17.88
C THR A 398 11.66 14.12 -17.67
N HIS A 399 12.74 13.61 -18.26
CA HIS A 399 14.02 14.30 -18.43
C HIS A 399 14.20 14.93 -19.80
N TYR A 400 13.21 14.79 -20.68
CA TYR A 400 13.28 15.29 -22.05
C TYR A 400 12.61 16.66 -22.15
N PRO A 401 13.36 17.78 -22.26
CA PRO A 401 12.77 19.11 -22.29
C PRO A 401 11.86 19.31 -23.50
N LYS A 402 12.20 18.68 -24.65
CA LYS A 402 11.43 18.73 -25.89
C LYS A 402 9.99 18.21 -25.76
N ILE A 403 9.69 17.39 -24.77
CA ILE A 403 8.32 16.91 -24.55
C ILE A 403 7.40 18.06 -24.13
N VAL A 404 7.95 19.12 -23.50
CA VAL A 404 7.16 20.27 -23.08
C VAL A 404 6.58 21.05 -24.27
N ASP A 405 7.20 20.95 -25.45
CA ASP A 405 6.75 21.63 -26.67
C ASP A 405 5.35 21.18 -27.12
N ILE A 406 4.88 20.01 -26.66
CA ILE A 406 3.52 19.51 -26.91
C ILE A 406 2.43 20.45 -26.40
N LYS A 407 2.77 21.35 -25.48
CA LYS A 407 1.88 22.42 -25.00
C LYS A 407 1.40 23.33 -26.15
N ASN A 408 2.20 23.47 -27.21
CA ASN A 408 1.84 24.25 -28.40
C ASN A 408 0.74 23.56 -29.22
N GLU A 409 0.71 22.22 -29.23
CA GLU A 409 -0.35 21.43 -29.88
C GLU A 409 -1.64 21.37 -29.04
N PHE A 410 -1.51 21.38 -27.71
CA PHE A 410 -2.64 21.26 -26.76
C PHE A 410 -2.71 22.46 -25.81
N PRO A 411 -3.00 23.68 -26.31
CA PRO A 411 -3.00 24.89 -25.50
C PRO A 411 -4.05 24.81 -24.38
N GLY A 412 -3.65 25.17 -23.15
CA GLY A 412 -4.51 25.15 -21.97
C GLY A 412 -4.72 23.76 -21.33
N SER A 413 -4.44 22.68 -22.07
CA SER A 413 -4.59 21.29 -21.58
C SER A 413 -3.37 20.78 -20.82
N VAL A 414 -2.19 21.35 -21.11
CA VAL A 414 -0.89 20.91 -20.60
C VAL A 414 -0.22 21.99 -19.78
N GLY A 415 0.11 21.66 -18.54
CA GLY A 415 0.92 22.46 -17.63
C GLY A 415 2.34 21.91 -17.51
N SER A 416 3.33 22.81 -17.49
CA SER A 416 4.73 22.47 -17.27
C SER A 416 5.13 22.84 -15.85
N TYR A 417 5.73 21.91 -15.12
CA TYR A 417 6.15 22.10 -13.74
C TYR A 417 7.56 21.58 -13.50
N HIS A 418 8.21 22.13 -12.48
CA HIS A 418 9.49 21.60 -11.98
C HIS A 418 9.57 21.72 -10.46
N VAL A 419 10.49 20.96 -9.87
CA VAL A 419 10.79 21.06 -8.45
C VAL A 419 11.72 22.24 -8.21
N SER A 420 11.31 23.16 -7.35
CA SER A 420 12.10 24.32 -6.96
C SER A 420 13.36 23.98 -6.15
N TYR A 421 14.38 24.81 -6.32
CA TYR A 421 15.67 24.73 -5.65
C TYR A 421 16.19 26.15 -5.36
N LEU A 422 17.04 26.29 -4.33
CA LEU A 422 17.81 27.51 -4.07
C LEU A 422 19.27 27.26 -4.41
N ALA A 423 19.87 28.16 -5.17
CA ALA A 423 21.31 28.21 -5.38
C ALA A 423 21.90 29.32 -4.49
N SER A 424 22.64 28.93 -3.45
CA SER A 424 23.37 29.86 -2.60
C SER A 424 24.65 30.27 -3.30
N GLN A 425 24.68 31.49 -3.84
CA GLN A 425 25.95 32.13 -4.20
C GLN A 425 26.66 32.55 -2.91
N ARG A 426 27.77 31.89 -2.58
CA ARG A 426 28.69 32.44 -1.57
C ARG A 426 29.31 33.69 -2.18
N ILE A 427 28.76 34.86 -1.88
CA ILE A 427 29.42 36.13 -2.14
C ILE A 427 30.67 36.14 -1.24
N SER A 428 31.82 35.79 -1.82
CA SER A 428 33.13 35.98 -1.19
C SER A 428 33.39 37.48 -1.04
N ASN A 429 32.86 38.07 0.04
CA ASN A 429 33.18 39.42 0.49
C ASN A 429 34.56 39.49 1.17
N ASN A 430 35.57 38.80 0.63
CA ASN A 430 36.97 39.03 0.98
C ASN A 430 37.76 39.35 -0.29
N LYS A 431 37.75 40.64 -0.64
CA LYS A 431 38.85 41.25 -1.38
C LYS A 431 40.10 41.21 -0.48
N SER A 432 40.85 40.13 -0.52
CA SER A 432 42.25 40.16 -0.16
C SER A 432 43.03 39.38 -1.20
N ASN A 433 43.91 40.12 -1.87
CA ASN A 433 44.80 39.71 -2.93
C ASN A 433 45.59 38.44 -2.54
N GLU A 434 45.33 37.34 -3.24
CA GLU A 434 46.35 36.35 -3.66
C GLU A 434 45.67 35.33 -4.58
N ARG A 435 45.82 35.55 -5.90
CA ARG A 435 45.34 34.63 -6.93
C ARG A 435 46.27 33.42 -6.97
N SER A 436 45.80 32.30 -6.43
CA SER A 436 46.30 30.98 -6.79
C SER A 436 45.36 30.37 -7.84
N ASP A 437 45.95 29.88 -8.93
CA ASP A 437 45.31 29.53 -10.21
C ASP A 437 44.49 28.21 -10.18
N GLY A 438 43.90 27.86 -9.02
CA GLY A 438 43.32 26.54 -8.76
C GLY A 438 41.84 26.51 -8.36
N ASP A 439 41.24 27.62 -7.92
CA ASP A 439 39.98 27.58 -7.15
C ASP A 439 38.88 28.49 -7.73
N MET A 440 38.77 28.53 -9.06
CA MET A 440 37.67 29.18 -9.78
C MET A 440 36.54 28.18 -10.06
N MET A 441 35.91 27.65 -9.01
CA MET A 441 34.53 27.15 -9.13
C MET A 441 33.72 27.81 -8.03
N ASP A 442 32.82 28.72 -8.43
CA ASP A 442 31.76 29.19 -7.56
C ASP A 442 31.03 27.97 -6.99
N ASN A 443 31.27 27.70 -5.70
CA ASN A 443 30.55 26.69 -4.95
C ASN A 443 29.14 27.20 -4.71
N GLU A 444 28.30 27.19 -5.74
CA GLU A 444 26.86 27.33 -5.59
C GLU A 444 26.35 26.09 -4.84
N ASP A 445 26.00 26.28 -3.56
CA ASP A 445 25.35 25.25 -2.74
C ASP A 445 23.87 25.20 -3.15
N ILE A 446 23.39 24.03 -3.56
CA ILE A 446 22.03 23.84 -4.07
C ILE A 446 21.20 23.14 -3.02
N THR A 447 20.15 23.79 -2.54
CA THR A 447 19.18 23.22 -1.60
C THR A 447 17.87 22.95 -2.32
N TYR A 448 17.43 21.70 -2.36
CA TYR A 448 16.14 21.33 -2.91
C TYR A 448 15.03 21.73 -1.95
N LEU A 449 14.02 22.45 -2.45
CA LEU A 449 12.89 22.90 -1.65
C LEU A 449 11.70 21.93 -1.70
N TYR A 450 11.74 20.93 -2.59
CA TYR A 450 10.69 19.91 -2.75
C TYR A 450 9.28 20.47 -3.07
N LYS A 451 9.16 21.78 -3.36
CA LYS A 451 7.93 22.43 -3.78
C LYS A 451 7.85 22.47 -5.31
N LEU A 452 6.76 21.96 -5.85
CA LEU A 452 6.44 22.01 -7.26
C LEU A 452 6.03 23.43 -7.65
N VAL A 453 6.66 23.98 -8.69
CA VAL A 453 6.39 25.32 -9.21
C VAL A 453 6.16 25.29 -10.73
N PRO A 454 5.32 26.18 -11.29
CA PRO A 454 5.13 26.27 -12.73
C PRO A 454 6.42 26.62 -13.47
N GLY A 455 6.55 26.14 -14.70
CA GLY A 455 7.69 26.37 -15.59
C GLY A 455 8.56 25.13 -15.79
N ILE A 456 9.60 25.28 -16.61
CA ILE A 456 10.57 24.22 -16.94
C ILE A 456 11.84 24.47 -16.12
N SER A 457 12.49 23.40 -15.65
CA SER A 457 13.80 23.52 -15.01
C SER A 457 14.84 24.03 -16.01
N GLU A 458 15.40 25.22 -15.80
CA GLU A 458 16.38 25.84 -16.71
C GLU A 458 17.76 25.17 -16.70
N ARG A 459 18.09 24.42 -15.62
CA ARG A 459 19.40 23.77 -15.46
C ARG A 459 19.27 22.31 -15.04
N SER A 460 20.18 21.48 -15.55
CA SER A 460 20.37 20.11 -15.08
C SER A 460 21.42 20.09 -13.96
N PHE A 461 21.10 19.48 -12.82
CA PHE A 461 22.00 19.43 -11.65
C PHE A 461 22.85 18.16 -11.57
N GLY A 462 22.93 17.40 -12.66
CA GLY A 462 23.66 16.13 -12.71
C GLY A 462 25.14 16.30 -12.31
N PHE A 463 25.79 17.36 -12.77
CA PHE A 463 27.19 17.63 -12.43
C PHE A 463 27.41 18.07 -10.97
N LYS A 464 26.40 18.66 -10.31
CA LYS A 464 26.47 18.96 -8.87
C LYS A 464 26.36 17.69 -8.04
N VAL A 465 25.48 16.75 -8.44
CA VAL A 465 25.42 15.42 -7.82
C VAL A 465 26.74 14.68 -8.01
N ALA A 466 27.38 14.81 -9.17
CA ALA A 466 28.72 14.27 -9.39
C ALA A 466 29.78 14.90 -8.46
N GLN A 467 29.69 16.21 -8.19
CA GLN A 467 30.55 16.88 -7.20
C GLN A 467 30.31 16.35 -5.78
N LEU A 468 29.06 16.16 -5.37
CA LEU A 468 28.70 15.58 -4.06
C LEU A 468 29.17 14.12 -3.92
N ALA A 469 29.16 13.38 -5.03
CA ALA A 469 29.72 12.03 -5.12
C ALA A 469 31.27 12.02 -5.18
N GLN A 470 31.91 13.18 -5.03
CA GLN A 470 33.36 13.36 -4.98
C GLN A 470 34.09 12.90 -6.26
N LEU A 471 33.46 13.07 -7.43
CA LEU A 471 34.16 12.85 -8.70
C LEU A 471 35.28 13.88 -8.87
N PRO A 472 36.42 13.52 -9.50
CA PRO A 472 37.50 14.47 -9.76
C PRO A 472 37.01 15.70 -10.54
N THR A 473 37.42 16.89 -10.10
CA THR A 473 37.02 18.17 -10.72
C THR A 473 37.36 18.23 -12.22
N SER A 474 38.45 17.58 -12.64
CA SER A 474 38.83 17.45 -14.05
C SER A 474 37.79 16.69 -14.89
N CYS A 475 37.20 15.61 -14.33
CA CYS A 475 36.13 14.86 -14.98
C CYS A 475 34.84 15.69 -15.07
N ILE A 476 34.48 16.40 -14.00
CA ILE A 476 33.29 17.25 -13.96
C ILE A 476 33.41 18.39 -14.99
N ARG A 477 34.54 19.12 -14.99
CA ARG A 477 34.80 20.21 -15.94
C ARG A 477 34.75 19.72 -17.39
N ARG A 478 35.34 18.56 -17.67
CA ARG A 478 35.28 17.94 -19.00
C ARG A 478 33.85 17.54 -19.37
N GLY A 479 33.08 17.02 -18.43
CA GLY A 479 31.68 16.66 -18.60
C GLY A 479 30.80 17.87 -18.95
N ILE A 480 30.93 18.98 -18.21
CA ILE A 480 30.20 20.23 -18.47
C ILE A 480 30.50 20.74 -19.88
N PHE A 481 31.78 20.84 -20.25
CA PHE A 481 32.19 21.26 -21.60
C PHE A 481 31.58 20.36 -22.69
N MET A 482 31.51 19.05 -22.46
CA MET A 482 30.90 18.13 -23.42
C MET A 482 29.39 18.27 -23.49
N ALA A 483 28.70 18.52 -22.38
CA ALA A 483 27.26 18.74 -22.35
C ALA A 483 26.87 19.99 -23.15
N GLU A 484 27.52 21.13 -22.91
CA GLU A 484 27.30 22.38 -23.66
C GLU A 484 27.50 22.18 -25.17
N ARG A 485 28.58 21.47 -25.53
CA ARG A 485 28.90 21.19 -26.93
C ARG A 485 27.86 20.27 -27.60
N LEU A 486 27.30 19.32 -26.85
CA LEU A 486 26.23 18.43 -27.34
C LEU A 486 24.91 19.17 -27.50
N GLU A 487 24.54 20.03 -26.54
CA GLU A 487 23.33 20.87 -26.63
C GLU A 487 23.40 21.79 -27.85
N ALA A 488 24.53 22.48 -28.06
CA ALA A 488 24.75 23.32 -29.22
C ALA A 488 24.65 22.52 -30.54
N ALA A 489 25.25 21.33 -30.59
CA ALA A 489 25.19 20.48 -31.78
C ALA A 489 23.76 20.00 -32.09
N VAL A 490 22.94 19.71 -31.07
CA VAL A 490 21.53 19.32 -31.23
C VAL A 490 20.69 20.50 -31.74
N LEU A 491 20.92 21.70 -31.22
CA LEU A 491 20.23 22.92 -31.66
C LEU A 491 20.57 23.26 -33.13
N ILE A 492 21.84 23.17 -33.51
CA ILE A 492 22.30 23.43 -34.89
C ILE A 492 21.71 22.40 -35.86
N ARG A 493 21.66 21.11 -35.48
CA ARG A 493 21.03 20.08 -36.32
C ARG A 493 19.53 20.31 -36.48
N GLY A 494 18.83 20.75 -35.43
CA GLY A 494 17.41 21.13 -35.52
C GLY A 494 17.17 22.26 -36.51
N HIS A 495 17.99 23.32 -36.45
CA HIS A 495 17.91 24.43 -37.41
C HIS A 495 18.20 24.01 -38.85
N LYS A 496 19.15 23.11 -39.07
CA LYS A 496 19.53 22.64 -40.41
C LYS A 496 18.44 21.77 -41.06
N LEU A 497 17.71 20.98 -40.27
CA LEU A 497 16.55 20.20 -40.70
C LEU A 497 15.34 21.10 -40.99
N PHE A 498 15.09 22.10 -40.15
CA PHE A 498 14.00 23.08 -40.35
C PHE A 498 14.18 23.91 -41.63
N LEU A 499 15.43 24.26 -41.97
CA LEU A 499 15.78 24.91 -43.24
C LEU A 499 15.68 23.97 -44.45
N GLN A 500 15.74 22.65 -44.24
CA GLN A 500 15.59 21.65 -45.31
C GLN A 500 14.12 21.38 -45.65
N ASP A 501 13.23 21.42 -44.65
CA ASP A 501 11.78 21.24 -44.84
C ASP A 501 11.08 22.48 -45.45
N CYS A 502 11.71 23.66 -45.42
CA CYS A 502 11.18 24.88 -46.07
C CYS A 502 11.45 24.95 -47.58
N HIS A 503 12.12 23.95 -48.18
CA HIS A 503 12.46 23.91 -49.61
C HIS A 503 11.57 22.98 -50.45
N ILE A 504 10.24 23.00 -50.25
CA ILE A 504 9.30 22.50 -51.24
C ILE A 504 8.10 23.46 -51.33
N GLU A 505 8.24 24.51 -52.15
CA GLU A 505 7.31 24.82 -53.25
C GLU A 505 7.75 26.13 -53.94
N HIS A 506 8.12 25.99 -55.22
CA HIS A 506 8.29 27.03 -56.25
C HIS A 506 9.20 28.25 -55.96
N GLU A 507 10.41 28.28 -56.54
CA GLU A 507 10.78 29.21 -57.62
C GLU A 507 12.24 29.04 -58.09
N ARG A 508 12.55 29.70 -59.21
CA ARG A 508 13.74 29.57 -60.08
C ARG A 508 15.09 29.52 -59.34
N VAL A 509 15.85 28.46 -59.60
CA VAL A 509 17.27 28.35 -59.21
C VAL A 509 18.11 29.23 -60.15
N LEU A 510 18.77 30.26 -59.63
CA LEU A 510 19.86 30.96 -60.31
C LEU A 510 21.17 30.18 -60.12
N GLU A 511 22.04 30.19 -61.12
CA GLU A 511 23.31 29.44 -61.13
C GLU A 511 24.25 29.92 -60.00
N PRO A 512 25.05 29.03 -59.38
CA PRO A 512 25.88 29.33 -58.19
C PRO A 512 26.84 30.52 -58.33
N GLU A 513 27.22 30.88 -59.57
CA GLU A 513 28.12 32.01 -59.83
C GLU A 513 27.45 33.37 -59.58
N GLU A 514 26.15 33.51 -59.83
CA GLU A 514 25.44 34.79 -59.64
C GLU A 514 25.20 35.09 -58.16
N PHE A 515 24.91 34.07 -57.35
CA PHE A 515 24.74 34.21 -55.89
C PHE A 515 26.04 34.63 -55.19
N VAL A 516 27.16 33.99 -55.56
CA VAL A 516 28.48 34.34 -55.01
C VAL A 516 28.92 35.74 -55.44
N ASN A 517 28.60 36.15 -56.67
CA ASN A 517 28.91 37.50 -57.16
C ASN A 517 28.04 38.57 -56.48
N GLY A 518 26.77 38.26 -56.19
CA GLY A 518 25.86 39.12 -55.42
C GLY A 518 26.36 39.40 -54.01
N TRP A 519 26.79 38.37 -53.27
CA TRP A 519 27.36 38.55 -51.92
C TRP A 519 28.71 39.27 -51.92
N LYS A 520 29.55 39.07 -52.95
CA LYS A 520 30.79 39.85 -53.12
C LYS A 520 30.50 41.34 -53.36
N ASN A 521 29.49 41.66 -54.17
CA ASN A 521 29.07 43.04 -54.41
C ASN A 521 28.49 43.69 -53.14
N PHE A 522 27.69 42.95 -52.37
CA PHE A 522 27.18 43.42 -51.07
C PHE A 522 28.31 43.76 -50.08
N ILE A 523 29.26 42.85 -49.90
CA ILE A 523 30.41 43.06 -49.02
C ILE A 523 31.29 44.21 -49.53
N GLY A 524 31.45 44.33 -50.85
CA GLY A 524 32.13 45.46 -51.48
C GLY A 524 31.49 46.80 -51.16
N MET A 525 30.16 46.90 -51.22
CA MET A 525 29.41 48.11 -50.88
C MET A 525 29.50 48.48 -49.40
N ILE A 526 29.43 47.49 -48.49
CA ILE A 526 29.58 47.76 -47.05
C ILE A 526 31.00 48.26 -46.74
N ASN A 527 32.01 47.67 -47.37
CA ASN A 527 33.39 48.10 -47.19
C ASN A 527 33.66 49.49 -47.77
N SER A 528 33.02 49.89 -48.88
CA SER A 528 33.15 51.26 -49.40
C SER A 528 32.48 52.28 -48.48
N ILE A 529 31.33 51.94 -47.87
CA ILE A 529 30.64 52.81 -46.90
C ILE A 529 31.48 53.00 -45.63
N MET A 530 32.30 52.02 -45.23
CA MET A 530 33.18 52.13 -44.06
C MET A 530 34.45 52.97 -44.29
N VAL A 531 34.74 53.35 -45.56
CA VAL A 531 35.97 54.08 -45.94
C VAL A 531 35.69 55.52 -46.37
N GLU A 532 34.43 55.91 -46.61
CA GLU A 532 34.06 57.28 -46.97
C GLU A 532 34.00 58.22 -45.75
N ASP A 533 34.63 59.40 -45.85
CA ASP A 533 34.61 60.44 -44.82
C ASP A 533 33.20 61.01 -44.62
N ALA A 534 32.82 61.23 -43.35
CA ALA A 534 31.46 61.43 -42.86
C ALA A 534 30.76 62.76 -43.25
N ASP A 535 31.28 63.54 -44.20
CA ASP A 535 30.81 64.89 -44.51
C ASP A 535 29.74 64.96 -45.64
N ASP A 536 29.38 63.83 -46.28
CA ASP A 536 28.39 63.78 -47.38
C ASP A 536 27.21 62.81 -47.05
N GLU A 537 26.50 63.13 -45.96
CA GLU A 537 25.39 62.36 -45.36
C GLU A 537 24.31 61.85 -46.35
N PRO A 538 23.88 62.61 -47.39
CA PRO A 538 22.87 62.14 -48.34
C PRO A 538 23.34 60.96 -49.21
N ARG A 539 24.63 60.93 -49.57
CA ARG A 539 25.19 59.84 -50.39
C ARG A 539 25.35 58.57 -49.58
N LEU A 540 25.78 58.70 -48.33
CA LEU A 540 25.97 57.56 -47.42
C LEU A 540 24.63 56.85 -47.13
N LEU A 541 23.56 57.64 -46.98
CA LEU A 541 22.21 57.13 -46.78
C LEU A 541 21.66 56.41 -48.03
N GLN A 542 21.94 56.94 -49.23
CA GLN A 542 21.57 56.29 -50.48
C GLN A 542 22.33 54.97 -50.69
N SER A 543 23.63 54.93 -50.38
CA SER A 543 24.46 53.72 -50.46
C SER A 543 23.98 52.64 -49.47
N LEU A 544 23.58 53.03 -48.26
CA LEU A 544 22.97 52.12 -47.27
C LEU A 544 21.60 51.58 -47.72
N MET A 545 20.76 52.42 -48.33
CA MET A 545 19.48 51.98 -48.89
C MET A 545 19.66 50.99 -50.03
N ASN A 546 20.64 51.23 -50.92
CA ASN A 546 20.97 50.32 -52.01
C ASN A 546 21.54 48.99 -51.48
N ALA A 547 22.42 49.02 -50.48
CA ALA A 547 22.95 47.81 -49.83
C ALA A 547 21.84 47.01 -49.13
N LYS A 548 20.89 47.69 -48.46
CA LYS A 548 19.73 47.07 -47.84
C LYS A 548 18.81 46.41 -48.88
N SER A 549 18.57 47.06 -50.02
CA SER A 549 17.77 46.48 -51.11
C SER A 549 18.42 45.22 -51.66
N LEU A 550 19.73 45.25 -51.91
CA LEU A 550 20.48 44.10 -52.41
C LEU A 550 20.51 42.94 -51.39
N ALA A 551 20.61 43.25 -50.09
CA ALA A 551 20.54 42.25 -49.03
C ALA A 551 19.15 41.58 -48.96
N ILE A 552 18.08 42.35 -49.17
CA ILE A 552 16.72 41.81 -49.20
C ILE A 552 16.51 40.93 -50.43
N GLU A 553 17.04 41.32 -51.60
CA GLU A 553 17.02 40.46 -52.79
C GLU A 553 17.81 39.17 -52.58
N LEU A 554 19.00 39.23 -51.95
CA LEU A 554 19.82 38.04 -51.65
C LEU A 554 19.26 37.13 -50.56
N LEU A 555 18.33 37.62 -49.72
CA LEU A 555 17.66 36.85 -48.67
C LEU A 555 16.32 36.24 -49.12
N ASN A 556 15.75 36.75 -50.22
CA ASN A 556 14.48 36.30 -50.80
C ASN A 556 14.67 35.39 -52.04
N ILE A 557 15.91 35.05 -52.40
CA ILE A 557 16.32 34.06 -53.41
C ILE A 557 16.93 32.88 -52.67
#